data_AF-A0A1Y1X4N1-F1
#
_entry.id   AF-A0A1Y1X4N1-F1
#
_cell.length_a   1.000
_cell.length_b   1.000
_cell.length_c   1.000
_cell.angle_alpha   90.00
_cell.angle_beta   90.00
_cell.angle_gamma   90.00
#
_symmetry.space_group_name_H-M   'P 1'
#
loop_
_entity.id
_entity.type
_entity.pdbx_description
1 polymer ?
#
loop_
_entity_poly.entity_id
_entity_poly.type
_entity_poly.pdbx_seq_one_letter_code
_entity_poly.pdbx_strand_id
1 'polypeptide(L)'
;MKLLFITSLILLIDCAFCTIDKGKYLELENTDKEAYLVAENCEKVYICSDHSKSDLLGLFGDDILDECYYRSKRIGAINVDDGPYTNPNKCSIKGYANISTNDCTLSSSGSVTITKGEFSTASAAYYDIDIVNNRVLTNYGWCTYKYENIDTE
;
A
#
# COMPACT_ATOMS: atom_id res chain seq x y z
N MET A 1 17.36 -40.95 20.34
CA MET A 1 16.46 -39.79 20.45
C MET A 1 16.87 -38.75 19.41
N LYS A 2 16.45 -39.00 18.17
CA LYS A 2 16.52 -38.09 17.03
C LYS A 2 15.05 -37.92 16.59
N LEU A 3 14.70 -36.80 15.98
CA LEU A 3 13.34 -36.34 15.64
C LEU A 3 12.60 -35.59 16.76
N LEU A 4 13.00 -34.35 17.03
CA LEU A 4 12.06 -33.33 17.55
C LEU A 4 12.46 -31.88 17.19
N PHE A 5 13.27 -31.67 16.14
CA PHE A 5 13.78 -30.33 15.79
C PHE A 5 13.42 -29.82 14.38
N ILE A 6 12.55 -30.51 13.63
CA ILE A 6 12.26 -30.15 12.22
C ILE A 6 10.75 -30.02 11.97
N THR A 7 10.00 -29.45 12.92
CA THR A 7 8.57 -29.13 12.66
C THR A 7 8.18 -27.69 13.00
N SER A 8 9.07 -26.89 13.61
CA SER A 8 8.79 -25.46 13.87
C SER A 8 9.40 -24.50 12.83
N LEU A 9 9.94 -25.01 11.72
CA LEU A 9 10.60 -24.21 10.68
C LEU A 9 9.84 -24.20 9.33
N ILE A 10 8.58 -24.66 9.29
CA ILE A 10 7.80 -24.78 8.04
C ILE A 10 6.61 -23.79 7.98
N LEU A 11 6.50 -22.85 8.94
CA LEU A 11 5.51 -21.77 8.89
C LEU A 11 6.11 -20.38 8.63
N LEU A 12 7.40 -20.29 8.27
CA LEU A 12 8.14 -19.03 8.13
C LEU A 12 8.66 -18.81 6.70
N ILE A 13 8.02 -19.43 5.71
CA ILE A 13 8.29 -19.18 4.30
C ILE A 13 6.94 -18.76 3.69
N ASP A 14 6.61 -17.47 3.85
CA ASP A 14 5.74 -16.70 2.93
C ASP A 14 5.43 -15.24 3.36
N CYS A 15 5.92 -14.75 4.52
CA CYS A 15 5.80 -13.32 4.87
C CYS A 15 7.16 -12.63 5.02
N ALA A 16 7.98 -12.65 3.97
CA ALA A 16 9.10 -11.70 3.87
C ALA A 16 8.64 -10.33 3.29
N PHE A 17 7.40 -10.23 2.79
CA PHE A 17 6.87 -9.08 2.04
C PHE A 17 5.36 -8.86 2.26
N CYS A 18 4.91 -8.88 3.51
CA CYS A 18 3.50 -8.72 3.87
C CYS A 18 3.23 -7.33 4.45
N THR A 19 2.52 -6.46 3.71
CA THR A 19 2.00 -5.16 4.22
C THR A 19 1.51 -5.26 5.65
N ILE A 20 1.86 -4.28 6.50
CA ILE A 20 1.45 -4.28 7.90
C ILE A 20 0.05 -3.67 8.01
N ASP A 21 -0.93 -4.48 8.44
CA ASP A 21 -2.29 -4.03 8.77
C ASP A 21 -2.28 -3.21 10.07
N LYS A 22 -2.61 -1.91 9.99
CA LYS A 22 -2.75 -1.00 11.14
C LYS A 22 -4.21 -0.80 11.56
N GLY A 23 -5.10 -1.70 11.17
CA GLY A 23 -6.52 -1.66 11.46
C GLY A 23 -7.32 -0.89 10.40
N LYS A 24 -7.09 0.42 10.27
CA LYS A 24 -7.81 1.32 9.34
C LYS A 24 -7.02 1.69 8.09
N TYR A 25 -5.73 1.41 8.05
CA TYR A 25 -4.86 1.67 6.92
C TYR A 25 -3.80 0.58 6.82
N LEU A 26 -3.12 0.49 5.68
CA LEU A 26 -1.97 -0.38 5.45
C LEU A 26 -0.72 0.45 5.47
N GLU A 27 0.33 -0.04 6.12
CA GLU A 27 1.69 0.46 5.91
C GLU A 27 2.32 -0.33 4.73
N LEU A 28 2.87 0.40 3.76
CA LEU A 28 3.57 -0.19 2.62
C LEU A 28 4.92 -0.76 3.07
N GLU A 29 5.35 -1.85 2.43
CA GLU A 29 6.67 -2.44 2.65
C GLU A 29 7.60 -2.17 1.46
N ASN A 30 8.92 -2.31 1.67
CA ASN A 30 9.97 -2.04 0.69
C ASN A 30 9.95 -0.60 0.14
N THR A 31 9.66 0.37 1.00
CA THR A 31 9.79 1.78 0.66
C THR A 31 10.98 2.43 1.36
N ASP A 32 11.60 3.42 0.70
CA ASP A 32 12.68 4.24 1.29
C ASP A 32 12.14 5.25 2.31
N LYS A 33 10.83 5.49 2.27
CA LYS A 33 10.08 6.35 3.18
C LYS A 33 8.84 5.60 3.62
N GLU A 34 8.40 5.83 4.85
CA GLU A 34 7.11 5.30 5.31
C GLU A 34 6.01 5.79 4.35
N ALA A 35 5.09 4.88 4.03
CA ALA A 35 3.95 5.20 3.20
C ALA A 35 2.77 4.36 3.65
N TYR A 36 1.56 4.90 3.46
CA TYR A 36 0.33 4.28 3.95
C TYR A 36 -0.75 4.27 2.87
N LEU A 37 -1.53 3.18 2.80
CA LEU A 37 -2.76 3.12 2.01
C LEU A 37 -4.00 3.21 2.91
N VAL A 38 -4.94 4.05 2.53
CA VAL A 38 -6.25 4.14 3.19
C VAL A 38 -7.35 4.22 2.14
N ALA A 39 -8.45 3.49 2.36
CA ALA A 39 -9.61 3.53 1.47
C ALA A 39 -10.74 4.34 2.09
N GLU A 40 -11.34 5.26 1.32
CA GLU A 40 -12.58 5.95 1.67
C GLU A 40 -13.75 5.20 1.01
N ASN A 41 -14.71 4.74 1.82
CA ASN A 41 -15.88 3.99 1.37
C ASN A 41 -15.58 2.75 0.50
N CYS A 42 -14.35 2.23 0.51
CA CYS A 42 -13.89 1.23 -0.45
C CYS A 42 -14.06 1.64 -1.94
N GLU A 43 -14.14 2.93 -2.24
CA GLU A 43 -14.27 3.44 -3.61
C GLU A 43 -13.01 4.18 -4.08
N LYS A 44 -12.36 4.88 -3.14
CA LYS A 44 -11.14 5.65 -3.41
C LYS A 44 -10.04 5.19 -2.48
N VAL A 45 -8.87 4.97 -3.05
CA VAL A 45 -7.68 4.60 -2.28
C VAL A 45 -6.68 5.72 -2.38
N TYR A 46 -6.24 6.19 -1.21
CA TYR A 46 -5.23 7.21 -1.03
C TYR A 46 -3.93 6.56 -0.64
N ILE A 47 -2.83 7.18 -1.06
CA ILE A 47 -1.50 6.88 -0.56
C ILE A 47 -0.93 8.13 0.12
N CYS A 48 -0.37 7.96 1.30
CA CYS A 48 0.15 9.03 2.15
C CYS A 48 1.61 8.72 2.53
N SER A 49 2.44 9.72 2.81
CA SER A 49 3.87 9.51 3.11
C SER A 49 4.29 9.83 4.54
N ASP A 50 3.36 10.26 5.38
CA ASP A 50 3.63 10.61 6.77
C ASP A 50 2.47 10.14 7.66
N HIS A 51 2.79 9.75 8.90
CA HIS A 51 1.81 9.42 9.93
C HIS A 51 2.12 10.23 11.19
N SER A 52 1.10 10.90 11.72
CA SER A 52 1.18 11.63 12.97
C SER A 52 0.01 11.27 13.87
N LYS A 53 0.24 11.28 15.18
CA LYS A 53 -0.83 11.21 16.18
C LYS A 53 -1.01 12.60 16.76
N SER A 54 -2.19 13.18 16.59
CA SER A 54 -2.49 14.51 17.15
C SER A 54 -2.70 14.41 18.65
N ASP A 55 -1.63 14.42 19.43
CA ASP A 55 -1.74 14.17 20.86
C ASP A 55 -1.93 15.44 21.70
N LEU A 56 -2.95 15.42 22.56
CA LEU A 56 -3.07 16.32 23.72
C LEU A 56 -2.68 15.56 25.01
N LEU A 57 -1.53 14.86 25.03
CA LEU A 57 -0.85 14.22 26.20
C LEU A 57 -0.57 12.69 26.12
N GLY A 58 -0.51 12.07 24.94
CA GLY A 58 -0.09 10.66 24.82
C GLY A 58 -1.23 9.64 24.85
N LEU A 59 -2.50 10.08 24.91
CA LEU A 59 -3.62 9.26 25.39
C LEU A 59 -4.89 9.33 24.52
N PHE A 60 -5.09 10.39 23.74
CA PHE A 60 -6.33 10.64 23.00
C PHE A 60 -6.05 11.39 21.69
N GLY A 61 -5.09 10.88 20.93
CA GLY A 61 -4.76 11.45 19.63
C GLY A 61 -5.44 10.72 18.49
N ASP A 62 -5.99 11.50 17.57
CA ASP A 62 -6.48 11.00 16.29
C ASP A 62 -5.30 10.53 15.44
N ASP A 63 -5.52 9.44 14.69
CA ASP A 63 -4.56 8.95 13.70
C ASP A 63 -4.67 9.77 12.41
N ILE A 64 -3.63 10.55 12.12
CA ILE A 64 -3.55 11.44 10.97
C ILE A 64 -2.52 10.90 9.98
N LEU A 65 -2.94 10.73 8.73
CA LEU A 65 -2.06 10.47 7.60
C LEU A 65 -1.84 11.77 6.83
N ASP A 66 -0.60 12.16 6.65
CA ASP A 66 -0.21 13.42 6.02
C ASP A 66 0.32 13.20 4.60
N GLU A 67 0.33 14.28 3.83
CA GLU A 67 0.79 14.29 2.43
C GLU A 67 0.09 13.24 1.54
N CYS A 68 -1.23 13.13 1.66
CA CYS A 68 -1.99 12.13 0.90
C CYS A 68 -2.24 12.53 -0.56
N TYR A 69 -2.26 11.52 -1.42
CA TYR A 69 -2.51 11.58 -2.85
C TYR A 69 -3.63 10.64 -3.26
N TYR A 70 -4.51 11.12 -4.14
CA TYR A 70 -5.46 10.33 -4.90
C TYR A 70 -5.01 10.43 -6.34
N ARG A 71 -4.47 9.32 -6.85
CA ARG A 71 -3.78 9.29 -8.14
C ARG A 71 -2.69 10.35 -8.21
N SER A 72 -2.87 11.41 -9.01
CA SER A 72 -1.90 12.49 -9.19
C SER A 72 -2.22 13.73 -8.37
N LYS A 73 -3.41 13.80 -7.75
CA LYS A 73 -3.87 14.96 -7.00
C LYS A 73 -3.46 14.82 -5.54
N ARG A 74 -2.76 15.81 -5.00
CA ARG A 74 -2.53 15.95 -3.54
C ARG A 74 -3.82 16.45 -2.87
N ILE A 75 -4.23 15.82 -1.77
CA ILE A 75 -5.40 16.22 -0.97
C ILE A 75 -5.03 16.82 0.39
N GLY A 76 -3.84 16.51 0.91
CA GLY A 76 -3.40 16.99 2.24
C GLY A 76 -3.52 15.90 3.29
N ALA A 77 -3.90 16.28 4.52
CA ALA A 77 -4.01 15.37 5.64
C ALA A 77 -5.37 14.63 5.66
N ILE A 78 -5.36 13.38 6.12
CA ILE A 78 -6.53 12.55 6.36
C ILE A 78 -6.52 12.14 7.84
N ASN A 79 -7.53 12.56 8.60
CA ASN A 79 -7.82 11.97 9.89
C ASN A 79 -8.59 10.66 9.66
N VAL A 80 -7.97 9.51 9.93
CA VAL A 80 -8.61 8.20 9.70
C VAL A 80 -9.69 7.88 10.74
N ASP A 81 -9.81 8.69 11.79
CA ASP A 81 -10.83 8.56 12.82
C ASP A 81 -12.13 9.32 12.53
N ASP A 82 -12.08 10.36 11.71
CA ASP A 82 -13.22 11.26 11.44
C ASP A 82 -14.07 10.88 10.22
N GLY A 83 -13.68 9.85 9.46
CA GLY A 83 -14.29 9.55 8.17
C GLY A 83 -14.60 8.07 7.94
N PRO A 84 -15.23 7.75 6.80
CA PRO A 84 -15.52 6.37 6.39
C PRO A 84 -14.26 5.70 5.82
N TYR A 85 -13.16 5.81 6.56
CA TYR A 85 -11.86 5.29 6.19
C TYR A 85 -11.70 3.86 6.70
N THR A 86 -11.19 3.00 5.83
CA THR A 86 -10.97 1.60 6.14
C THR A 86 -9.70 1.10 5.47
N ASN A 87 -9.23 -0.04 5.96
CA ASN A 87 -8.09 -0.70 5.39
C ASN A 87 -8.47 -1.23 3.99
N PRO A 88 -7.74 -0.85 2.92
CA PRO A 88 -8.03 -1.30 1.55
C PRO A 88 -7.99 -2.82 1.38
N ASN A 89 -7.28 -3.57 2.25
CA ASN A 89 -7.30 -5.03 2.23
C ASN A 89 -8.67 -5.63 2.58
N LYS A 90 -9.53 -4.88 3.27
CA LYS A 90 -10.90 -5.26 3.63
C LYS A 90 -11.92 -4.92 2.54
N CYS A 91 -11.49 -4.24 1.48
CA CYS A 91 -12.32 -3.87 0.34
C CYS A 91 -12.26 -4.94 -0.76
N SER A 92 -13.34 -5.06 -1.53
CA SER A 92 -13.41 -5.98 -2.69
C SER A 92 -12.79 -5.41 -3.97
N ILE A 93 -12.09 -4.27 -3.90
CA ILE A 93 -11.55 -3.52 -5.05
C ILE A 93 -10.23 -4.06 -5.61
N LYS A 94 -9.91 -5.33 -5.35
CA LYS A 94 -8.61 -5.90 -5.69
C LYS A 94 -8.64 -6.51 -7.09
N GLY A 95 -7.71 -6.08 -7.93
CA GLY A 95 -7.33 -6.81 -9.14
C GLY A 95 -5.87 -7.27 -9.06
N TYR A 96 -5.42 -8.00 -10.07
CA TYR A 96 -4.02 -8.42 -10.20
C TYR A 96 -3.42 -7.93 -11.51
N ALA A 97 -2.16 -7.52 -11.46
CA ALA A 97 -1.43 -7.05 -12.63
C ALA A 97 0.05 -7.40 -12.53
N ASN A 98 0.67 -7.65 -13.68
CA ASN A 98 2.12 -7.77 -13.77
C ASN A 98 2.73 -6.36 -13.74
N ILE A 99 3.52 -6.06 -12.72
CA ILE A 99 4.10 -4.74 -12.50
C ILE A 99 5.60 -4.71 -12.77
N SER A 100 6.12 -3.53 -13.10
CA SER A 100 7.53 -3.20 -12.94
C SER A 100 7.69 -2.43 -11.64
N THR A 101 8.50 -2.97 -10.73
CA THR A 101 8.74 -2.40 -9.40
C THR A 101 9.87 -1.38 -9.38
N ASN A 102 10.59 -1.22 -10.50
CA ASN A 102 11.83 -0.45 -10.54
C ASN A 102 11.60 1.03 -10.22
N ASP A 103 10.36 1.52 -10.34
CA ASP A 103 9.98 2.91 -10.10
C ASP A 103 8.54 3.02 -9.56
N CYS A 104 8.23 2.42 -8.41
CA CYS A 104 6.93 2.71 -7.79
C CYS A 104 6.97 4.04 -7.02
N THR A 105 5.91 4.81 -7.16
CA THR A 105 5.87 6.22 -6.76
C THR A 105 4.72 6.54 -5.81
N LEU A 106 4.83 7.66 -5.10
CA LEU A 106 3.79 8.17 -4.21
C LEU A 106 2.57 8.69 -4.98
N SER A 107 2.76 9.15 -6.21
CA SER A 107 1.68 9.63 -7.07
C SER A 107 1.67 8.89 -8.40
N SER A 108 0.49 8.75 -8.99
CA SER A 108 0.35 8.15 -10.33
C SER A 108 1.10 8.92 -11.42
N SER A 109 1.37 10.21 -11.25
CA SER A 109 2.15 11.00 -12.21
C SER A 109 3.66 10.76 -12.12
N GLY A 110 4.13 9.96 -11.14
CA GLY A 110 5.53 9.58 -11.02
C GLY A 110 6.42 10.59 -10.28
N SER A 111 5.87 11.50 -9.47
CA SER A 111 6.63 12.65 -8.94
C SER A 111 7.62 12.32 -7.82
N VAL A 112 7.40 11.23 -7.08
CA VAL A 112 8.23 10.84 -5.93
C VAL A 112 8.38 9.32 -5.93
N THR A 113 9.57 8.80 -6.25
CA THR A 113 9.89 7.38 -6.10
C THR A 113 9.92 7.03 -4.62
N ILE A 114 9.24 5.94 -4.26
CA ILE A 114 9.17 5.45 -2.89
C ILE A 114 9.76 4.05 -2.73
N THR A 115 10.04 3.31 -3.80
CA THR A 115 10.57 1.94 -3.72
C THR A 115 12.04 1.83 -3.32
N LYS A 116 12.33 0.87 -2.43
CA LYS A 116 13.66 0.48 -2.00
C LYS A 116 14.22 -0.64 -2.90
N GLY A 117 14.81 -0.24 -4.02
CA GLY A 117 15.48 -1.15 -4.96
C GLY A 117 14.55 -1.91 -5.91
N GLU A 118 15.15 -2.72 -6.78
CA GLU A 118 14.44 -3.53 -7.78
C GLU A 118 14.08 -4.91 -7.21
N PHE A 119 12.83 -5.35 -7.38
CA PHE A 119 12.40 -6.70 -7.00
C PHE A 119 11.41 -7.27 -8.02
N SER A 120 11.75 -8.42 -8.62
CA SER A 120 10.89 -9.07 -9.60
C SER A 120 9.64 -9.66 -8.93
N THR A 121 8.46 -9.05 -9.14
CA THR A 121 7.17 -9.69 -8.87
C THR A 121 6.53 -10.13 -10.17
N ALA A 122 6.08 -11.39 -10.23
CA ALA A 122 5.42 -11.93 -11.41
C ALA A 122 4.03 -11.29 -11.60
N SER A 123 3.30 -11.07 -10.50
CA SER A 123 1.99 -10.43 -10.43
C SER A 123 1.79 -9.82 -9.03
N ALA A 124 1.15 -8.65 -8.94
CA ALA A 124 0.86 -7.96 -7.69
C ALA A 124 -0.61 -7.56 -7.61
N ALA A 125 -1.18 -7.61 -6.41
CA ALA A 125 -2.51 -7.07 -6.17
C ALA A 125 -2.49 -5.54 -6.27
N TYR A 126 -3.49 -4.97 -6.93
CA TYR A 126 -3.69 -3.52 -7.00
C TYR A 126 -5.05 -3.10 -6.45
N TYR A 127 -5.11 -1.87 -5.95
CA TYR A 127 -6.27 -1.27 -5.28
C TYR A 127 -6.87 -0.08 -6.05
N ASP A 128 -6.15 0.46 -7.04
CA ASP A 128 -6.64 1.45 -8.01
C ASP A 128 -5.79 1.36 -9.29
N ILE A 129 -6.34 1.84 -10.40
CA ILE A 129 -5.67 1.92 -11.71
C ILE A 129 -5.80 3.33 -12.28
N ASP A 130 -4.67 3.87 -12.72
CA ASP A 130 -4.61 5.09 -13.51
C ASP A 130 -4.10 4.75 -14.91
N ILE A 131 -5.06 4.60 -15.82
CA ILE A 131 -4.82 4.25 -17.22
C ILE A 131 -4.08 5.38 -17.95
N VAL A 132 -4.30 6.64 -17.55
CA VAL A 132 -3.69 7.80 -18.20
C VAL A 132 -2.18 7.80 -17.99
N ASN A 133 -1.74 7.44 -16.78
CA ASN A 133 -0.32 7.37 -16.44
C ASN A 133 0.28 5.96 -16.57
N ASN A 134 -0.50 4.97 -17.00
CA ASN A 134 -0.11 3.56 -17.08
C ASN A 134 0.43 3.00 -15.74
N ARG A 135 -0.27 3.30 -14.63
CA ARG A 135 0.11 2.81 -13.30
C ARG A 135 -1.04 2.17 -12.54
N VAL A 136 -0.68 1.24 -11.66
CA VAL A 136 -1.58 0.61 -10.69
C VAL A 136 -1.06 0.89 -9.28
N LEU A 137 -1.98 1.13 -8.35
CA LEU A 137 -1.65 1.34 -6.95
C LEU A 137 -1.57 -0.01 -6.24
N THR A 138 -0.39 -0.39 -5.79
CA THR A 138 -0.10 -1.66 -5.12
C THR A 138 0.39 -1.43 -3.69
N ASN A 139 0.74 -2.51 -2.99
CA ASN A 139 1.46 -2.46 -1.72
C ASN A 139 2.88 -1.87 -1.79
N TYR A 140 3.39 -1.60 -3.00
CA TYR A 140 4.69 -0.97 -3.23
C TYR A 140 4.56 0.48 -3.72
N GLY A 141 3.34 1.00 -3.88
CA GLY A 141 3.04 2.31 -4.43
C GLY A 141 2.43 2.25 -5.82
N TRP A 142 2.44 3.39 -6.51
CA TRP A 142 2.01 3.49 -7.90
C TRP A 142 3.09 2.93 -8.82
N CYS A 143 2.90 1.69 -9.28
CA CYS A 143 3.85 0.98 -10.13
C CYS A 143 3.37 0.95 -11.58
N THR A 144 4.29 0.96 -12.53
CA THR A 144 3.97 0.77 -13.95
C THR A 144 3.47 -0.67 -14.18
N TYR A 145 2.31 -0.85 -14.81
CA TYR A 145 1.82 -2.17 -15.18
C TYR A 145 2.09 -2.50 -16.66
N LYS A 146 2.12 -3.80 -16.97
CA LYS A 146 2.25 -4.31 -18.34
C LYS A 146 0.86 -4.66 -18.87
N TYR A 147 0.37 -3.90 -19.86
CA TYR A 147 -0.97 -4.03 -20.46
C TYR A 147 -1.39 -5.45 -20.87
N GLU A 148 -0.43 -6.31 -21.24
CA GLU A 148 -0.71 -7.68 -21.69
C GLU A 148 -1.23 -8.62 -20.60
N ASN A 149 -1.16 -8.23 -19.32
CA ASN A 149 -1.53 -9.08 -18.18
C ASN A 149 -2.22 -8.30 -17.07
N ILE A 150 -3.33 -7.65 -17.40
CA ILE A 150 -4.30 -7.18 -16.41
C ILE A 150 -5.45 -8.18 -16.44
N ASP A 151 -5.82 -8.71 -15.27
CA ASP A 151 -7.03 -9.52 -15.18
C ASP A 151 -8.22 -8.67 -15.63
N THR A 152 -8.82 -9.09 -16.74
CA THR A 152 -10.06 -8.53 -17.28
C THR A 152 -11.18 -9.37 -16.69
N GLU A 153 -11.71 -8.95 -15.53
CA GLU A 153 -13.02 -9.42 -15.08
C GLU A 153 -14.15 -8.85 -15.94
#